data_AF-A0A3M1NKA7-F1
#
_entry.id   AF-A0A3M1NKA7-F1
#
_cell.length_a   1.000
_cell.length_b   1.000
_cell.length_c   1.000
_cell.angle_alpha   90.00
_cell.angle_beta   90.00
_cell.angle_gamma   90.00
#
_symmetry.space_group_name_H-M   'P 1'
#
loop_
_entity.id
_entity.type
_entity.pdbx_description
1 polymer ?
#
loop_
_entity_poly.entity_id
_entity_poly.type
_entity_poly.pdbx_seq_one_letter_code
_entity_poly.pdbx_strand_id
1 'polypeptide(L)'
;MFNLKKYKGTFKGLIGEYMFKLTDDKLIITKSYNRSKFFRTFSRLNSKQRNFLYENWFSIDGIKFENGKIVLYEIKTRNKYNNKLHFKPKTTRRTHEMYQEAKQLGFVVKLVTVWLCKNWDFEVEMQDFSEKYYYVDKEKKYDMGYKKHYAGY
;
A
#
# COMPACT_ATOMS: atom_id res chain seq x y z
N MET A 1 7.59 -2.04 -28.36
CA MET A 1 7.55 -3.05 -27.28
C MET A 1 7.54 -2.33 -25.93
N PHE A 2 6.54 -2.55 -25.07
CA PHE A 2 6.41 -1.83 -23.79
C PHE A 2 7.16 -2.55 -22.65
N ASN A 3 7.94 -1.81 -21.84
CA ASN A 3 8.70 -2.36 -20.72
C ASN A 3 7.91 -2.22 -19.41
N LEU A 4 7.41 -3.34 -18.89
CA LEU A 4 6.59 -3.40 -17.68
C LEU A 4 7.33 -2.92 -16.41
N LYS A 5 8.66 -2.88 -16.40
CA LYS A 5 9.46 -2.33 -15.28
C LYS A 5 9.46 -0.80 -15.24
N LYS A 6 9.08 -0.13 -16.33
CA LYS A 6 9.04 1.35 -16.44
C LYS A 6 7.68 1.96 -16.06
N TYR A 7 6.61 1.17 -16.05
CA TYR A 7 5.31 1.60 -15.53
C TYR A 7 5.32 1.50 -14.00
N LYS A 8 4.72 2.48 -13.31
CA LYS A 8 4.76 2.57 -11.84
C LYS A 8 4.08 1.35 -11.22
N GLY A 9 4.87 0.47 -10.60
CA GLY A 9 4.41 -0.78 -9.98
C GLY A 9 4.59 -2.00 -10.88
N THR A 10 4.72 -3.19 -10.29
CA THR A 10 4.71 -4.43 -11.07
C THR A 10 3.27 -4.74 -11.48
N PHE A 11 3.04 -5.26 -12.70
CA PHE A 11 1.70 -5.71 -13.13
C PHE A 11 1.03 -6.63 -12.11
N LYS A 12 1.83 -7.48 -11.47
CA LYS A 12 1.40 -8.36 -10.38
C LYS A 12 0.84 -7.57 -9.18
N GLY A 13 1.51 -6.48 -8.78
CA GLY A 13 1.04 -5.61 -7.71
C GLY A 13 -0.28 -4.92 -8.06
N LEU A 14 -0.38 -4.36 -9.27
CA LEU A 14 -1.61 -3.73 -9.75
C LEU A 14 -2.79 -4.71 -9.78
N ILE A 15 -2.58 -5.93 -10.28
CA ILE A 15 -3.60 -6.99 -10.27
C ILE A 15 -4.02 -7.31 -8.83
N GLY A 16 -3.09 -7.37 -7.89
CA GLY A 16 -3.40 -7.56 -6.47
C GLY A 16 -4.27 -6.46 -5.88
N GLU A 17 -3.97 -5.19 -6.18
CA GLU A 17 -4.80 -4.05 -5.76
C GLU A 17 -6.24 -4.17 -6.27
N TYR A 18 -6.42 -4.53 -7.55
CA TYR A 18 -7.74 -4.76 -8.14
C TYR A 18 -8.46 -5.95 -7.53
N MET A 19 -7.78 -7.09 -7.34
CA MET A 19 -8.36 -8.27 -6.72
C MET A 19 -8.83 -7.99 -5.29
N PHE A 20 -8.02 -7.28 -4.50
CA PHE A 20 -8.44 -6.88 -3.15
C PHE A 20 -9.67 -5.96 -3.19
N LYS A 21 -9.70 -5.00 -4.12
CA LYS A 21 -10.87 -4.12 -4.31
C LYS A 21 -12.16 -4.91 -4.62
N LEU A 22 -12.08 -6.05 -5.30
CA LEU A 22 -13.25 -6.90 -5.58
C LEU A 22 -13.80 -7.62 -4.33
N THR A 23 -13.00 -7.76 -3.27
CA THR A 23 -13.38 -8.48 -2.04
C THR A 23 -14.02 -7.61 -0.96
N ASP A 24 -14.12 -6.30 -1.19
CA ASP A 24 -14.69 -5.36 -0.23
C ASP A 24 -15.81 -4.56 -0.91
N ASP A 25 -17.05 -4.78 -0.46
CA ASP A 25 -18.23 -4.05 -0.97
C ASP A 25 -18.14 -2.53 -0.74
N LYS A 26 -17.28 -2.10 0.20
CA LYS A 26 -17.02 -0.69 0.45
C LYS A 26 -15.86 -0.21 -0.43
N LEU A 27 -16.09 0.89 -1.13
CA LEU A 27 -15.14 1.47 -2.10
C LEU A 27 -13.74 1.73 -1.48
N ILE A 28 -12.78 0.86 -1.77
CA ILE A 28 -11.36 1.10 -1.51
C ILE A 28 -10.83 2.09 -2.55
N ILE A 29 -10.28 3.20 -2.08
CA ILE A 29 -9.68 4.24 -2.90
C ILE A 29 -8.22 3.87 -3.12
N THR A 30 -7.84 3.61 -4.36
CA THR A 30 -6.45 3.32 -4.73
C THR A 30 -5.73 4.60 -5.15
N LYS A 31 -4.40 4.55 -5.27
CA LYS A 31 -3.55 5.65 -5.76
C LYS A 31 -3.94 6.20 -7.14
N SER A 32 -4.73 5.46 -7.93
CA SER A 32 -5.29 5.89 -9.22
C SER A 32 -6.44 6.89 -9.10
N TYR A 33 -7.03 7.04 -7.92
CA TYR A 33 -8.12 7.99 -7.70
C TYR A 33 -7.61 9.45 -7.70
N ASN A 34 -8.47 10.38 -8.12
CA ASN A 34 -8.11 11.80 -8.15
C ASN A 34 -7.91 12.33 -6.71
N ARG A 35 -6.66 12.63 -6.36
CA ARG A 35 -6.24 13.14 -5.05
C ARG A 35 -7.01 14.40 -4.62
N SER A 36 -7.23 15.35 -5.53
CA SER A 36 -7.96 16.59 -5.22
C SER A 36 -9.43 16.31 -4.90
N LYS A 37 -10.06 15.37 -5.64
CA LYS A 37 -11.43 14.92 -5.36
C LYS A 37 -11.51 14.22 -4.00
N PHE A 38 -10.51 13.43 -3.62
CA PHE A 38 -10.44 12.78 -2.31
C PHE A 38 -10.48 13.81 -1.17
N PHE A 39 -9.57 14.80 -1.19
CA PHE A 39 -9.49 15.78 -0.11
C PHE A 39 -10.70 16.73 -0.03
N ARG A 40 -11.45 16.90 -1.13
CA ARG A 40 -12.75 17.60 -1.09
C ARG A 40 -13.85 16.77 -0.42
N THR A 41 -13.80 15.45 -0.55
CA THR A 41 -14.84 14.54 -0.05
C THR A 41 -14.61 14.16 1.41
N PHE A 42 -13.35 14.02 1.84
CA PHE A 42 -12.98 13.63 3.20
C PHE A 42 -12.48 14.83 4.01
N SER A 43 -13.41 15.68 4.45
CA SER A 43 -13.13 16.91 5.20
C SER A 43 -12.76 16.69 6.67
N ARG A 44 -12.94 15.49 7.22
CA ARG A 44 -12.70 15.16 8.63
C ARG A 44 -11.23 14.87 8.99
N LEU A 45 -10.30 15.18 8.09
CA LEU A 45 -8.87 15.01 8.28
C LEU A 45 -8.25 16.20 9.02
N ASN A 46 -7.45 15.95 10.06
CA ASN A 46 -6.63 17.01 10.64
C ASN A 46 -5.47 17.38 9.68
N SER A 47 -4.82 18.54 9.93
CA SER A 47 -3.77 19.07 9.06
C SER A 47 -2.59 18.10 8.88
N LYS A 48 -2.15 17.44 9.97
CA LYS A 48 -1.04 16.48 9.92
C LYS A 48 -1.37 15.25 9.07
N GLN A 49 -2.55 14.66 9.28
CA GLN A 49 -3.04 13.54 8.50
C GLN A 49 -3.21 13.91 7.02
N ARG A 50 -3.68 15.13 6.73
CA ARG A 50 -3.84 15.63 5.38
C ARG A 50 -2.50 15.76 4.66
N ASN A 51 -1.50 16.35 5.31
CA ASN A 51 -0.16 16.51 4.76
C ASN A 51 0.49 15.15 4.51
N PHE A 52 0.40 14.23 5.48
CA PHE A 52 0.89 12.87 5.33
C PHE A 52 0.31 12.17 4.09
N LEU A 53 -1.02 12.20 3.91
CA LEU A 53 -1.67 11.60 2.75
C LEU A 53 -1.31 12.30 1.44
N TYR A 54 -1.07 13.62 1.47
CA TYR A 54 -0.70 14.37 0.28
C TYR A 54 0.69 13.98 -0.23
N GLU A 55 1.66 13.87 0.69
CA GLU A 55 3.06 13.52 0.42
C GLU A 55 3.21 12.04 0.02
N ASN A 56 2.41 11.15 0.61
CA ASN A 56 2.52 9.70 0.44
C ASN A 56 1.45 9.10 -0.47
N TRP A 57 0.61 9.91 -1.14
CA TRP A 57 -0.54 9.46 -1.94
C TRP A 57 -0.23 8.30 -2.90
N PHE A 58 0.89 8.39 -3.63
CA PHE A 58 1.26 7.39 -4.63
C PHE A 58 1.99 6.17 -4.05
N SER A 59 2.33 6.22 -2.77
CA SER A 59 3.00 5.12 -2.04
C SER A 59 2.03 4.24 -1.27
N ILE A 60 0.78 4.70 -1.08
CA ILE A 60 -0.28 3.97 -0.37
C ILE A 60 -1.09 3.20 -1.41
N ASP A 61 -1.27 1.89 -1.20
CA ASP A 61 -1.96 1.04 -2.18
C ASP A 61 -3.49 1.17 -2.08
N GLY A 62 -4.03 1.32 -0.86
CA GLY A 62 -5.45 1.48 -0.64
C GLY A 62 -5.79 2.35 0.57
N ILE A 63 -6.89 3.09 0.48
CA ILE A 63 -7.44 3.93 1.54
C ILE A 63 -8.93 3.61 1.67
N LYS A 64 -9.39 3.38 2.91
CA LYS A 64 -10.80 3.21 3.24
C LYS A 64 -11.17 4.04 4.45
N PHE A 65 -12.38 4.59 4.45
CA PHE A 65 -12.98 5.19 5.63
C PHE A 65 -13.97 4.20 6.24
N GLU A 66 -13.74 3.79 7.48
CA GLU A 66 -14.56 2.80 8.18
C GLU A 66 -14.71 3.17 9.64
N ASN A 67 -15.96 3.23 10.12
CA ASN A 67 -16.29 3.46 11.53
C ASN A 67 -15.61 4.70 12.12
N GLY A 68 -15.55 5.79 11.36
CA GLY A 68 -14.92 7.04 11.78
C GLY A 68 -13.40 7.06 11.69
N LYS A 69 -12.76 5.95 11.28
CA LYS A 69 -11.30 5.82 11.15
C LYS A 69 -10.90 5.71 9.69
N ILE A 70 -9.68 6.16 9.39
CA ILE A 70 -9.06 5.95 8.08
C ILE A 70 -8.13 4.75 8.19
N VAL A 71 -8.41 3.76 7.33
CA VAL A 71 -7.61 2.56 7.18
C VAL A 71 -6.75 2.70 5.93
N LEU A 72 -5.44 2.55 6.10
CA LEU A 72 -4.46 2.48 5.02
C LEU A 72 -4.05 1.03 4.80
N TYR A 73 -4.03 0.60 3.55
CA TYR A 73 -3.66 -0.76 3.17
C TYR A 73 -2.34 -0.78 2.42
N GLU A 74 -1.43 -1.63 2.89
CA GLU A 74 -0.30 -2.11 2.11
C GLU A 74 -0.67 -3.44 1.47
N ILE A 75 -0.63 -3.52 0.13
CA ILE A 75 -1.11 -4.71 -0.59
C ILE A 75 0.07 -5.47 -1.18
N LYS A 76 0.16 -6.76 -0.83
CA LYS A 76 1.22 -7.67 -1.31
C LYS A 76 0.59 -8.83 -2.07
N THR A 77 1.09 -9.10 -3.28
CA THR A 77 0.60 -10.21 -4.09
C THR A 77 1.59 -11.38 -4.07
N ARG A 78 1.11 -12.57 -3.72
CA ARG A 78 1.92 -13.78 -3.56
C ARG A 78 1.28 -14.96 -4.29
N ASN A 79 2.07 -15.98 -4.63
CA ASN A 79 1.59 -17.17 -5.35
C ASN A 79 1.57 -18.35 -4.38
N LYS A 80 0.39 -18.85 -4.00
CA LYS A 80 0.24 -19.96 -3.05
C LYS A 80 0.77 -21.29 -3.62
N TYR A 81 0.69 -21.46 -4.94
CA TYR A 81 1.09 -22.69 -5.63
C TYR A 81 2.61 -22.91 -5.77
N ASN A 82 3.44 -21.98 -5.29
CA ASN A 82 4.88 -22.14 -5.26
C ASN A 82 5.27 -22.54 -3.82
N ASN A 83 5.40 -23.85 -3.56
CA ASN A 83 5.59 -24.51 -2.25
C ASN A 83 6.76 -23.99 -1.37
N LYS A 84 7.49 -22.95 -1.79
CA LYS A 84 8.66 -22.38 -1.11
C LYS A 84 8.46 -20.96 -0.56
N LEU A 85 7.24 -20.45 -0.48
CA LEU A 85 7.00 -19.10 0.07
C LEU A 85 6.93 -19.07 1.60
N HIS A 86 7.87 -19.74 2.29
CA HIS A 86 7.98 -19.73 3.76
C HIS A 86 8.41 -18.37 4.33
N PHE A 87 8.90 -17.46 3.49
CA PHE A 87 9.34 -16.16 3.95
C PHE A 87 8.17 -15.18 4.06
N LYS A 88 8.21 -14.26 5.03
CA LYS A 88 7.22 -13.18 5.14
C LYS A 88 7.30 -12.25 3.91
N PRO A 89 6.23 -11.55 3.51
CA PRO A 89 6.32 -10.50 2.50
C PRO A 89 7.41 -9.48 2.84
N LYS A 90 8.09 -8.96 1.81
CA LYS A 90 9.10 -7.92 1.97
C LYS A 90 8.46 -6.54 1.89
N THR A 91 8.91 -5.63 2.75
CA THR A 91 8.62 -4.20 2.69
C THR A 91 9.92 -3.41 2.57
N THR A 92 9.89 -2.23 1.95
CA THR A 92 11.07 -1.35 1.95
C THR A 92 11.18 -0.64 3.30
N ARG A 93 12.39 -0.22 3.66
CA ARG A 93 12.61 0.60 4.87
C ARG A 93 11.75 1.87 4.87
N ARG A 94 11.69 2.57 3.74
CA ARG A 94 10.85 3.75 3.56
C ARG A 94 9.37 3.45 3.78
N THR A 95 8.85 2.38 3.20
CA THR A 95 7.44 1.97 3.38
C THR A 95 7.15 1.63 4.84
N HIS A 96 8.07 0.94 5.51
CA HIS A 96 7.95 0.66 6.94
C HIS A 96 7.87 1.96 7.75
N GLU A 97 8.83 2.87 7.59
CA GLU A 97 8.89 4.15 8.30
C GLU A 97 7.63 5.00 8.05
N MET A 98 7.20 5.11 6.78
CA MET A 98 5.97 5.79 6.38
C MET A 98 4.73 5.26 7.14
N TYR A 99 4.58 3.95 7.27
CA TYR A 99 3.42 3.39 7.97
C TYR A 99 3.54 3.44 9.51
N GLN A 100 4.75 3.49 10.07
CA GLN A 100 4.90 3.78 11.50
C GLN A 100 4.48 5.22 11.81
N GLU A 101 4.88 6.19 10.97
CA GLU A 101 4.41 7.57 11.06
C GLU A 101 2.88 7.65 10.92
N ALA A 102 2.29 6.93 9.95
CA ALA A 102 0.85 6.87 9.78
C ALA A 102 0.12 6.44 11.08
N LYS A 103 0.62 5.40 11.74
CA LYS A 103 0.04 4.94 13.02
C LYS A 103 0.11 6.01 14.10
N GLN A 104 1.23 6.72 14.20
CA GLN A 104 1.39 7.83 15.16
C GLN A 104 0.40 8.97 14.89
N LEU A 105 0.03 9.18 13.62
CA LEU A 105 -0.99 10.13 13.19
C LEU A 105 -2.44 9.62 13.37
N GLY A 106 -2.63 8.43 13.96
CA GLY A 106 -3.94 7.86 14.27
C GLY A 106 -4.58 7.10 13.10
N PHE A 107 -3.85 6.81 12.02
CA PHE A 107 -4.33 5.92 10.98
C PHE A 107 -4.32 4.46 11.46
N VAL A 108 -5.32 3.69 11.03
CA VAL A 108 -5.25 2.23 11.11
C VAL A 108 -4.48 1.74 9.90
N VAL A 109 -3.48 0.88 10.11
CA VAL A 109 -2.68 0.35 8.99
C VAL A 109 -2.79 -1.16 8.95
N LYS A 110 -3.18 -1.69 7.80
CA LYS A 110 -3.35 -3.12 7.54
C LYS A 110 -2.37 -3.59 6.47
N LEU A 111 -1.80 -4.76 6.69
CA LEU A 111 -1.12 -5.53 5.65
C LEU A 111 -2.14 -6.47 5.02
N VAL A 112 -2.27 -6.41 3.70
CA VAL A 112 -3.12 -7.29 2.91
C VAL A 112 -2.24 -8.16 2.05
N THR A 113 -2.43 -9.48 2.14
CA THR A 113 -1.80 -10.42 1.23
C THR A 113 -2.86 -11.04 0.32
N VAL A 114 -2.73 -10.77 -0.98
CA VAL A 114 -3.51 -11.44 -2.02
C VAL A 114 -2.74 -12.67 -2.48
N TRP A 115 -3.27 -13.84 -2.17
CA TRP A 115 -2.70 -15.14 -2.51
C TRP A 115 -3.33 -15.65 -3.80
N LEU A 116 -2.56 -15.67 -4.89
CA LEU A 116 -2.94 -16.30 -6.15
C LEU A 116 -2.87 -17.83 -5.99
N CYS A 117 -4.02 -18.49 -6.10
CA CYS A 117 -4.16 -19.94 -5.98
C CYS A 117 -4.05 -20.60 -7.36
N LYS A 118 -4.19 -21.93 -7.41
CA LYS A 118 -4.37 -22.64 -8.69
C LYS A 118 -5.77 -22.33 -9.23
N ASN A 119 -6.02 -22.65 -10.51
CA ASN A 119 -7.34 -22.54 -11.15
C ASN A 119 -7.94 -21.13 -11.20
N TRP A 120 -7.11 -20.08 -11.25
CA TRP A 120 -7.55 -18.68 -11.29
C TRP A 120 -8.25 -18.16 -10.03
N ASP A 121 -8.27 -18.96 -8.95
CA ASP A 121 -8.77 -18.53 -7.65
C ASP A 121 -7.77 -17.62 -6.92
N PHE A 122 -8.27 -16.82 -5.99
CA PHE A 122 -7.44 -16.05 -5.07
C PHE A 122 -8.04 -15.96 -3.67
N GLU A 123 -7.17 -15.84 -2.68
CA GLU A 123 -7.53 -15.61 -1.28
C GLU A 123 -6.98 -14.27 -0.82
N VAL A 124 -7.69 -13.63 0.11
CA VAL A 124 -7.25 -12.38 0.74
C VAL A 124 -7.06 -12.62 2.22
N GLU A 125 -5.86 -12.34 2.69
CA GLU A 125 -5.51 -12.38 4.11
C GLU A 125 -5.20 -10.96 4.59
N MET A 126 -5.86 -10.55 5.68
CA MET A 126 -5.68 -9.21 6.24
C MET A 126 -5.18 -9.30 7.68
N GLN A 127 -4.14 -8.53 7.99
CA GLN A 127 -3.51 -8.50 9.30
C GLN A 127 -3.18 -7.06 9.67
N ASP A 128 -2.95 -6.79 10.96
CA ASP A 128 -2.36 -5.52 11.38
C ASP A 128 -0.96 -5.37 10.78
N PHE A 129 -0.61 -4.16 10.36
CA PHE A 129 0.72 -3.90 9.80
C PHE A 129 1.79 -4.04 10.89
N SER A 130 2.37 -5.23 11.04
CA SER A 130 3.34 -5.56 12.08
C SER A 130 4.51 -6.36 11.50
N GLU A 131 5.72 -6.15 12.01
CA GLU A 131 6.92 -6.92 11.64
C GLU A 131 6.80 -8.41 11.97
N LYS A 132 5.80 -8.80 12.78
CA LYS A 132 5.38 -10.20 12.89
C LYS A 132 5.02 -10.80 11.53
N TYR A 133 4.55 -9.99 10.58
CA TYR A 133 3.95 -10.43 9.33
C TYR A 133 4.72 -10.01 8.07
N TYR A 134 5.78 -9.21 8.19
CA TYR A 134 6.65 -8.85 7.07
C TYR A 134 8.12 -8.79 7.49
N TYR A 135 9.01 -8.65 6.52
CA TYR A 135 10.43 -8.35 6.73
C TYR A 135 10.79 -7.02 6.06
N VAL A 136 11.53 -6.17 6.76
CA VAL A 136 12.07 -4.92 6.20
C VAL A 136 13.34 -5.25 5.43
N ASP A 137 13.33 -4.97 4.13
CA ASP A 137 14.48 -5.21 3.25
C ASP A 137 15.68 -4.36 3.67
N LYS A 138 16.90 -4.82 3.35
CA LYS A 138 18.09 -4.01 3.56
C LYS A 138 18.00 -2.74 2.71
N GLU A 139 18.51 -1.64 3.24
CA GLU A 139 18.54 -0.34 2.58
C GLU A 139 19.22 -0.44 1.21
N LYS A 140 18.54 0.03 0.16
CA LYS A 140 19.06 -0.02 -1.21
C LYS A 140 19.51 1.35 -1.65
N LYS A 141 20.45 1.39 -2.60
CA LYS A 141 21.03 2.64 -3.14
C LYS A 141 19.98 3.67 -3.60
N TYR A 142 18.82 3.22 -4.08
CA TYR A 142 17.74 4.10 -4.53
C TYR A 142 16.87 4.66 -3.40
N ASP A 143 16.91 4.08 -2.19
CA ASP A 143 16.22 4.62 -1.02
C ASP A 143 16.88 5.94 -0.56
N MET A 144 18.19 6.11 -0.80
CA MET A 144 18.95 7.33 -0.51
C MET A 144 18.74 8.47 -1.54
N GLY A 145 18.24 8.15 -2.74
CA GLY A 145 18.22 9.07 -3.89
C GLY A 145 17.01 10.00 -4.01
N TYR A 146 15.89 9.70 -3.34
CA TYR A 146 14.67 10.50 -3.48
C TYR A 146 14.65 11.81 -2.67
N LYS A 147 15.56 11.99 -1.71
CA LYS A 147 15.67 13.24 -0.93
C LYS A 147 16.14 14.44 -1.75
N LYS A 148 16.69 14.26 -2.96
CA LYS A 148 17.25 15.36 -3.77
C LYS A 148 16.33 15.98 -4.82
N HIS A 149 15.16 15.39 -5.12
CA HIS A 149 14.34 15.84 -6.27
C HIS A 149 13.05 16.59 -5.95
N TYR A 150 12.72 16.84 -4.67
CA TYR A 150 11.54 17.64 -4.29
C TYR A 150 11.86 18.80 -3.34
N ALA A 151 13.14 19.16 -3.17
CA ALA A 151 13.58 20.32 -2.39
C ALA A 151 13.74 21.59 -3.25
N GLY A 152 13.02 21.69 -4.37
CA GLY A 152 13.06 22.88 -5.21
C GLY A 152 11.92 22.85 -6.21
N TYR A 153 10.79 23.43 -5.81
CA TYR A 153 9.89 24.28 -6.61
C TYR A 153 8.95 24.99 -5.64
#